data_AF-A0A2N1KHS6-F1
#
_entry.id   AF-A0A2N1KHS6-F1
#
_cell.length_a   1.000
_cell.length_b   1.000
_cell.length_c   1.000
_cell.angle_alpha   90.00
_cell.angle_beta   90.00
_cell.angle_gamma   90.00
#
_symmetry.space_group_name_H-M   'P 1'
#
loop_
_entity.id
_entity.type
_entity.pdbx_description
1 polymer ?
#
loop_
_entity_poly.entity_id
_entity_poly.type
_entity_poly.pdbx_seq_one_letter_code
_entity_poly.pdbx_strand_id
1 'polypeptide(L)'
;MKKEASSIDSRIRTAALLEGQEEERKRLAQELHDGVGQLLTGIRLQIELLQNASYTDKEKISYQVLKELVLETIETVRQISYDLMPSVLTDFGLVSALRLLSEKITKISGIKVRFNSGEFPIRLSSAIEVNLYRIVQEAINNSLKYAKASVIDITLTEKKGK
;
A
#
# COMPACT_ATOMS: atom_id res chain seq x y z
N MET A 1 -2.66 -38.42 15.66
CA MET A 1 -1.18 -38.57 15.58
C MET A 1 -0.58 -38.33 14.19
N LYS A 2 -0.52 -39.28 13.22
CA LYS A 2 0.13 -39.01 11.89
C LYS A 2 -0.53 -37.91 11.04
N LYS A 3 -1.88 -37.82 11.02
CA LYS A 3 -2.62 -36.75 10.33
C LYS A 3 -2.45 -35.36 10.98
N GLU A 4 -2.37 -35.30 12.31
CA GLU A 4 -2.11 -34.05 13.05
C GLU A 4 -0.71 -33.52 12.79
N ALA A 5 0.32 -34.37 12.88
CA ALA A 5 1.70 -33.99 12.61
C ALA A 5 1.89 -33.48 11.17
N SER A 6 1.24 -34.12 10.18
CA SER A 6 1.23 -33.67 8.79
C SER A 6 0.49 -32.34 8.60
N SER A 7 -0.59 -32.09 9.35
CA SER A 7 -1.30 -30.79 9.31
C SER A 7 -0.51 -29.66 9.96
N ILE A 8 0.26 -29.96 11.02
CA ILE A 8 1.13 -28.99 11.70
C ILE A 8 2.31 -28.64 10.79
N ASP A 9 2.96 -29.64 10.17
CA ASP A 9 4.04 -29.40 9.21
C ASP A 9 3.56 -28.57 8.01
N SER A 10 2.35 -28.84 7.51
CA SER A 10 1.74 -28.05 6.44
C SER A 10 1.51 -26.60 6.86
N ARG A 11 0.97 -26.37 8.07
CA ARG A 11 0.76 -25.01 8.61
C ARG A 11 2.06 -24.25 8.81
N ILE A 12 3.10 -24.91 9.32
CA ILE A 12 4.43 -24.29 9.51
C ILE A 12 5.02 -23.87 8.16
N ARG A 13 4.94 -24.74 7.14
CA ARG A 13 5.41 -24.41 5.78
C ARG A 13 4.63 -23.25 5.19
N THR A 14 3.31 -23.24 5.32
CA THR A 14 2.48 -22.13 4.82
C THR A 14 2.81 -20.82 5.54
N ALA A 15 3.00 -20.84 6.87
CA ALA A 15 3.38 -19.67 7.63
C ALA A 15 4.75 -19.13 7.20
N ALA A 16 5.76 -20.00 7.02
CA ALA A 16 7.08 -19.60 6.56
C ALA A 16 7.07 -19.02 5.14
N LEU A 17 6.23 -19.56 4.24
CA LEU A 17 6.05 -19.01 2.90
C LEU A 17 5.41 -17.62 2.92
N LEU A 18 4.39 -17.42 3.76
CA LEU A 18 3.75 -16.10 3.94
C LEU A 18 4.71 -15.08 4.53
N GLU A 19 5.49 -15.48 5.53
CA GLU A 19 6.51 -14.62 6.15
C GLU A 19 7.59 -14.22 5.13
N GLY A 20 8.12 -15.18 4.37
CA GLY A 20 9.09 -14.89 3.30
C GLY A 20 8.51 -13.98 2.20
N GLN A 21 7.22 -14.12 1.86
CA GLN A 21 6.56 -13.20 0.92
C GLN A 21 6.44 -11.77 1.48
N GLU A 22 6.14 -11.60 2.77
CA GLU A 22 6.07 -10.26 3.37
C GLU A 22 7.46 -9.63 3.50
N GLU A 23 8.50 -10.42 3.81
CA GLU A 23 9.88 -9.94 3.82
C GLU A 23 10.34 -9.52 2.42
N GLU A 24 9.99 -10.28 1.38
CA GLU A 24 10.27 -9.91 0.00
C GLU A 24 9.55 -8.62 -0.41
N ARG A 25 8.27 -8.48 -0.06
CA ARG A 25 7.51 -7.25 -0.29
C ARG A 25 8.15 -6.05 0.40
N LYS A 26 8.64 -6.23 1.63
CA LYS A 26 9.39 -5.21 2.38
C LYS A 26 10.64 -4.79 1.62
N ARG A 27 11.44 -5.76 1.19
CA ARG A 27 12.69 -5.49 0.48
C ARG A 27 12.41 -4.72 -0.83
N LEU A 28 11.44 -5.18 -1.62
CA LEU A 28 11.06 -4.53 -2.88
C LEU A 28 10.52 -3.11 -2.69
N ALA A 29 9.69 -2.88 -1.66
CA ALA A 29 9.19 -1.55 -1.36
C ALA A 29 10.32 -0.58 -1.01
N GLN A 30 11.31 -1.07 -0.24
CA GLN A 30 12.48 -0.29 0.16
C GLN A 30 13.43 -0.04 -1.01
N GLU A 31 13.73 -1.04 -1.83
CA GLU A 31 14.54 -0.89 -3.06
C GLU A 31 13.91 0.11 -4.04
N LEU A 32 12.59 0.10 -4.20
CA LEU A 32 11.89 1.08 -5.03
C LEU A 32 11.95 2.49 -4.44
N HIS A 33 11.77 2.64 -3.14
CA HIS A 33 11.83 3.95 -2.48
C HIS A 33 13.24 4.56 -2.54
N ASP A 34 14.23 3.78 -2.12
CA ASP A 34 15.62 4.21 -2.01
C ASP A 34 16.31 4.30 -3.38
N GLY A 35 16.04 3.36 -4.29
CA GLY A 35 16.65 3.38 -5.62
C GLY A 35 15.89 4.29 -6.59
N VAL A 36 14.69 3.87 -6.98
CA VAL A 36 13.92 4.54 -8.05
C VAL A 36 13.38 5.89 -7.58
N GLY A 37 12.86 5.97 -6.34
CA GLY A 37 12.29 7.19 -5.78
C GLY A 37 13.31 8.33 -5.64
N GLN A 38 14.54 8.02 -5.23
CA GLN A 38 15.61 9.02 -5.14
C GLN A 38 16.04 9.51 -6.54
N LEU A 39 16.19 8.61 -7.51
CA LEU A 39 16.53 8.98 -8.89
C LEU A 39 15.47 9.90 -9.50
N LEU A 40 14.18 9.58 -9.33
CA LEU A 40 13.09 10.42 -9.82
C LEU A 40 13.05 11.79 -9.12
N THR A 41 13.38 11.84 -7.84
CA THR A 41 13.52 13.11 -7.11
C THR A 41 14.64 13.96 -7.71
N GLY A 42 15.79 13.34 -8.03
CA GLY A 42 16.89 14.01 -8.72
C GLY A 42 16.50 14.53 -10.10
N ILE A 43 15.78 13.73 -10.90
CA ILE A 43 15.26 14.13 -12.22
C ILE A 43 14.31 15.32 -12.07
N ARG A 44 13.38 15.29 -11.11
CA ARG A 44 12.47 16.40 -10.83
C ARG A 44 13.23 17.69 -10.52
N LEU A 45 14.24 17.63 -9.65
CA LEU A 45 15.04 18.80 -9.30
C LEU A 45 15.78 19.38 -10.53
N GLN A 46 16.33 18.52 -11.39
CA GLN A 46 16.96 18.97 -12.65
C GLN A 46 15.96 19.65 -13.59
N ILE A 47 14.73 19.13 -13.69
CA ILE A 47 13.66 19.76 -14.48
C ILE A 47 13.23 21.09 -13.86
N GLU A 48 13.20 21.22 -12.54
CA GLU A 48 12.87 22.48 -11.86
C GLU A 48 13.92 23.56 -12.12
N LEU A 49 15.21 23.20 -12.18
CA LEU A 49 16.28 24.15 -12.57
C LEU A 49 16.10 24.70 -13.98
N LEU A 50 15.49 23.91 -14.87
CA LEU A 50 15.20 24.27 -16.25
C LEU A 50 13.97 25.18 -16.40
N GLN A 51 13.17 25.38 -15.34
CA GLN A 51 11.89 26.10 -15.40
C GLN A 51 11.99 27.52 -15.97
N ASN A 52 13.09 28.23 -15.70
CA ASN A 52 13.28 29.64 -16.07
C ASN A 52 14.16 29.82 -17.32
N ALA A 53 14.49 28.75 -18.03
CA ALA A 53 15.27 28.86 -19.25
C ALA A 53 14.46 29.53 -20.39
N SER A 54 15.16 30.22 -21.29
CA SER A 54 14.55 30.76 -22.51
C SER A 54 14.25 29.62 -23.48
N TYR A 55 12.96 29.36 -23.67
CA TYR A 55 12.43 28.34 -24.57
C TYR A 55 11.61 28.98 -25.69
N THR A 56 11.68 28.40 -26.88
CA THR A 56 10.66 28.57 -27.91
C THR A 56 9.32 28.02 -27.43
N ASP A 57 8.20 28.42 -28.03
CA ASP A 57 6.88 27.94 -27.60
C ASP A 57 6.72 26.42 -27.70
N LYS A 58 7.35 25.80 -28.71
CA LYS A 58 7.40 24.34 -28.86
C LYS A 58 8.18 23.67 -27.71
N GLU A 59 9.31 24.24 -27.31
CA GLU A 59 10.11 23.72 -26.20
C GLU A 59 9.42 23.88 -24.85
N LYS A 60 8.66 24.97 -24.65
CA LYS A 60 7.82 25.14 -23.44
C LYS A 60 6.79 24.05 -23.31
N ILE A 61 6.11 23.67 -24.40
CA ILE A 61 5.14 22.57 -24.40
C ILE A 61 5.84 21.26 -24.03
N SER A 62 6.95 20.92 -24.70
CA SER A 62 7.73 19.72 -24.38
C SER A 62 8.21 19.69 -22.93
N TYR A 63 8.64 20.83 -22.39
CA TYR A 63 9.05 20.97 -20.99
C TYR A 63 7.91 20.64 -20.02
N GLN A 64 6.71 21.20 -20.25
CA GLN A 64 5.56 20.92 -19.39
C GLN A 64 5.14 19.45 -19.45
N VAL A 65 5.11 18.86 -20.65
CA VAL A 65 4.83 17.42 -20.81
C VAL A 65 5.86 16.58 -20.05
N LEU A 66 7.15 16.90 -20.14
CA LEU A 66 8.20 16.18 -19.42
C LEU A 66 8.01 16.31 -17.89
N LYS A 67 7.68 17.51 -17.40
CA LYS A 67 7.42 17.75 -15.98
C LYS A 67 6.23 16.93 -15.49
N GLU A 68 5.13 16.91 -16.23
CA GLU A 68 3.93 16.12 -15.90
C GLU A 68 4.24 14.63 -15.87
N LEU A 69 4.94 14.11 -16.88
CA LEU A 69 5.33 12.69 -16.95
C LEU A 69 6.19 12.27 -15.75
N VAL A 70 7.13 13.11 -15.31
CA VAL A 70 7.96 12.81 -14.14
C VAL A 70 7.14 12.83 -12.86
N LEU A 71 6.22 13.77 -12.69
CA LEU A 71 5.32 13.81 -11.54
C LEU A 71 4.40 12.58 -11.50
N GLU A 72 3.83 12.20 -12.64
CA GLU A 72 3.00 10.99 -12.77
C GLU A 72 3.81 9.72 -12.45
N THR A 73 5.06 9.65 -12.91
CA THR A 73 5.96 8.53 -12.63
C THR A 73 6.30 8.44 -11.14
N ILE A 74 6.57 9.56 -10.48
CA ILE A 74 6.82 9.62 -9.02
C ILE A 74 5.60 9.10 -8.26
N GLU A 75 4.41 9.57 -8.60
CA GLU A 75 3.18 9.11 -7.94
C GLU A 75 2.91 7.63 -8.21
N THR A 76 3.17 7.15 -9.42
CA THR A 76 3.05 5.71 -9.76
C THR A 76 4.01 4.86 -8.94
N VAL A 77 5.28 5.26 -8.80
CA VAL A 77 6.26 4.51 -7.99
C VAL A 77 5.88 4.54 -6.51
N ARG A 78 5.48 5.69 -5.96
CA ARG A 78 4.97 5.79 -4.59
C ARG A 78 3.77 4.87 -4.39
N GLN A 79 2.89 4.80 -5.36
CA GLN A 79 1.71 3.95 -5.35
C GLN A 79 2.11 2.47 -5.30
N ILE A 80 3.05 2.04 -6.14
CA ILE A 80 3.58 0.66 -6.14
C ILE A 80 4.27 0.35 -4.80
N SER A 81 5.15 1.23 -4.30
CA SER A 81 5.81 1.05 -3.01
C SER A 81 4.81 0.92 -1.87
N TYR A 82 3.75 1.73 -1.87
CA TYR A 82 2.68 1.65 -0.86
C TYR A 82 1.90 0.31 -0.94
N ASP A 83 1.64 -0.19 -2.15
CA ASP A 83 0.93 -1.46 -2.33
C ASP A 83 1.80 -2.66 -1.89
N LEU A 84 3.12 -2.55 -2.09
CA LEU A 84 4.10 -3.51 -1.59
C LEU A 84 4.25 -3.42 -0.07
N MET A 85 4.37 -2.23 0.50
CA MET A 85 4.42 -2.01 1.95
C MET A 85 3.83 -0.65 2.32
N PRO A 86 2.72 -0.60 3.07
CA PRO A 86 2.20 0.65 3.55
C PRO A 86 3.10 1.15 4.69
N SER A 87 4.00 2.10 4.43
CA SER A 87 4.82 2.74 5.47
C SER A 87 3.95 3.33 6.59
N VAL A 88 2.74 3.78 6.26
CA VAL A 88 1.73 4.24 7.21
C VAL A 88 1.40 3.18 8.28
N LEU A 89 1.43 1.90 7.92
CA LEU A 89 1.21 0.84 8.89
C LEU A 89 2.32 0.82 9.93
N THR A 90 3.57 0.94 9.50
CA THR A 90 4.74 1.02 10.37
C THR A 90 4.70 2.27 11.24
N ASP A 91 4.47 3.43 10.64
CA ASP A 91 4.59 4.73 11.33
C ASP A 91 3.36 5.05 12.19
N PHE A 92 2.16 4.81 11.66
CA PHE A 92 0.88 5.28 12.22
C PHE A 92 -0.10 4.16 12.62
N GLY A 93 0.22 2.91 12.28
CA GLY A 93 -0.48 1.72 12.78
C GLY A 93 -1.68 1.29 11.96
N LEU A 94 -2.22 0.13 12.36
CA LEU A 94 -3.28 -0.55 11.60
C LEU A 94 -4.51 0.32 11.36
N VAL A 95 -5.00 1.04 12.36
CA VAL A 95 -6.19 1.90 12.24
C VAL A 95 -5.98 2.98 11.18
N SER A 96 -4.84 3.67 11.23
CA SER A 96 -4.49 4.72 10.27
C SER A 96 -4.31 4.16 8.87
N ALA A 97 -3.63 3.02 8.75
CA ALA A 97 -3.41 2.35 7.48
C ALA A 97 -4.71 1.89 6.81
N LEU A 98 -5.64 1.27 7.57
CA LEU A 98 -6.93 0.82 7.05
C LEU A 98 -7.84 1.99 6.66
N ARG A 99 -7.76 3.11 7.38
CA ARG A 99 -8.49 4.34 7.02
C ARG A 99 -8.03 4.88 5.67
N LEU A 100 -6.72 5.06 5.49
CA LEU A 100 -6.16 5.53 4.23
C LEU A 100 -6.43 4.55 3.08
N LEU A 101 -6.32 3.25 3.33
CA LEU A 101 -6.67 2.23 2.33
C LEU A 101 -8.13 2.38 1.88
N SER A 102 -9.06 2.58 2.82
CA SER A 102 -10.49 2.74 2.51
C SER A 102 -10.78 4.00 1.71
N GLU A 103 -10.18 5.14 2.08
CA GLU A 103 -10.31 6.41 1.36
C GLU A 103 -9.75 6.30 -0.06
N LYS A 104 -8.57 5.71 -0.20
CA LYS A 104 -7.91 5.49 -1.49
C LYS A 104 -8.74 4.60 -2.42
N ILE A 105 -9.22 3.46 -1.93
CA ILE A 105 -10.03 2.56 -2.76
C ILE A 105 -11.34 3.23 -3.16
N THR A 106 -11.95 4.01 -2.26
CA THR A 106 -13.15 4.80 -2.60
C THR A 106 -12.86 5.77 -3.74
N LYS A 107 -11.73 6.48 -3.70
CA LYS A 107 -11.32 7.43 -4.73
C LYS A 107 -11.04 6.75 -6.09
N ILE A 108 -10.40 5.58 -6.08
CA ILE A 108 -9.97 4.90 -7.31
C ILE A 108 -11.11 4.12 -7.96
N SER A 109 -11.91 3.40 -7.16
CA SER A 109 -12.94 2.49 -7.68
C SER A 109 -14.32 3.11 -7.82
N GLY A 110 -14.57 4.26 -7.16
CA GLY A 110 -15.90 4.85 -7.04
C GLY A 110 -16.85 4.10 -6.10
N ILE A 111 -16.44 2.95 -5.53
CA ILE A 111 -17.21 2.16 -4.58
C ILE A 111 -17.02 2.73 -3.17
N LYS A 112 -18.10 2.90 -2.40
CA LYS A 112 -18.03 3.49 -1.06
C LYS A 112 -17.44 2.47 -0.07
N VAL A 113 -16.21 2.71 0.39
CA VAL A 113 -15.59 1.91 1.46
C VAL A 113 -15.66 2.66 2.79
N ARG A 114 -16.34 2.09 3.78
CA ARG A 114 -16.47 2.66 5.13
C ARG A 114 -15.63 1.87 6.12
N PHE A 115 -14.84 2.59 6.91
CA PHE A 115 -14.02 2.00 7.95
C PHE A 115 -14.41 2.54 9.33
N ASN A 116 -14.65 1.63 10.28
CA ASN A 116 -14.92 1.93 11.67
C ASN A 116 -14.01 1.08 12.58
N SER A 117 -13.34 1.73 13.53
CA SER A 117 -12.48 1.07 14.52
C SER A 117 -12.98 1.19 15.95
N GLY A 118 -14.06 1.93 16.21
CA GLY A 118 -14.48 2.30 17.57
C GLY A 118 -13.30 2.84 18.41
N GLU A 119 -13.24 2.44 19.68
CA GLU A 119 -12.14 2.73 20.61
C GLU A 119 -11.02 1.68 20.56
N PHE A 120 -10.59 1.22 19.38
CA PHE A 120 -9.46 0.28 19.29
C PHE A 120 -8.15 0.97 19.73
N PRO A 121 -7.63 0.75 20.94
CA PRO A 121 -6.63 1.64 21.53
C PRO A 121 -5.20 1.09 21.46
N ILE A 122 -5.02 -0.11 20.90
CA ILE A 122 -3.80 -0.91 21.10
C ILE A 122 -3.05 -1.09 19.78
N ARG A 123 -1.75 -0.77 19.80
CA ARG A 123 -0.80 -1.23 18.79
C ARG A 123 -0.59 -2.73 18.97
N LEU A 124 -0.77 -3.48 17.89
CA LEU A 124 -0.49 -4.92 17.89
C LEU A 124 0.99 -5.13 17.55
N SER A 125 1.47 -6.36 17.65
CA SER A 125 2.80 -6.65 17.11
C SER A 125 2.81 -6.37 15.61
N SER A 126 3.95 -5.89 15.09
CA SER A 126 4.08 -5.53 13.67
C SER A 126 3.62 -6.65 12.73
N ALA A 127 3.97 -7.91 13.05
CA ALA A 127 3.52 -9.07 12.30
C ALA A 127 1.99 -9.21 12.27
N ILE A 128 1.29 -8.96 13.38
CA ILE A 128 -0.18 -9.03 13.42
C ILE A 128 -0.79 -7.87 12.63
N GLU A 129 -0.26 -6.65 12.77
CA GLU A 129 -0.76 -5.49 12.02
C GLU A 129 -0.63 -5.70 10.51
N VAL A 130 0.52 -6.19 10.04
CA VAL A 130 0.77 -6.53 8.62
C VAL A 130 -0.23 -7.57 8.14
N ASN A 131 -0.38 -8.68 8.86
CA ASN A 131 -1.30 -9.74 8.45
C ASN A 131 -2.75 -9.28 8.40
N LEU A 132 -3.23 -8.53 9.40
CA LEU A 132 -4.58 -7.97 9.40
C LEU A 132 -4.79 -7.00 8.24
N TYR A 133 -3.82 -6.13 7.98
CA TYR A 133 -3.87 -5.21 6.85
C TYR A 133 -3.99 -5.98 5.51
N ARG A 134 -3.20 -7.05 5.33
CA ARG A 134 -3.25 -7.89 4.12
C ARG A 134 -4.57 -8.60 3.94
N ILE A 135 -5.13 -9.15 5.02
CA ILE A 135 -6.45 -9.79 4.99
C ILE A 135 -7.51 -8.80 4.51
N VAL A 136 -7.51 -7.58 5.05
CA VAL A 136 -8.47 -6.54 4.63
C VAL A 136 -8.22 -6.12 3.18
N GLN A 137 -6.96 -5.90 2.79
CA GLN A 137 -6.58 -5.53 1.43
C GLN A 137 -7.09 -6.56 0.41
N GLU A 138 -6.88 -7.85 0.67
CA GLU A 138 -7.31 -8.92 -0.23
C GLU A 138 -8.83 -9.12 -0.20
N ALA A 139 -9.49 -8.95 0.95
CA ALA A 139 -10.94 -8.98 1.04
C ALA A 139 -11.59 -7.86 0.21
N ILE A 140 -11.03 -6.64 0.25
CA ILE A 140 -11.45 -5.53 -0.61
C ILE A 140 -11.24 -5.89 -2.08
N ASN A 141 -10.04 -6.36 -2.45
CA ASN A 141 -9.70 -6.73 -3.83
C ASN A 141 -10.69 -7.77 -4.40
N ASN A 142 -11.01 -8.80 -3.62
CA ASN A 142 -11.99 -9.82 -3.98
C ASN A 142 -13.40 -9.23 -4.12
N SER A 143 -13.79 -8.29 -3.26
CA SER A 143 -15.08 -7.60 -3.36
C SER A 143 -15.18 -6.76 -4.63
N LEU A 144 -14.10 -6.05 -4.99
CA LEU A 144 -14.03 -5.24 -6.22
C LEU A 144 -14.11 -6.11 -7.48
N LYS A 145 -13.39 -7.23 -7.51
CA LYS A 145 -13.31 -8.11 -8.69
C LYS A 145 -14.55 -8.97 -8.89
N TYR A 146 -15.14 -9.48 -7.81
CA TYR A 146 -16.11 -10.57 -7.90
C TYR A 146 -17.49 -10.24 -7.34
N ALA A 147 -17.61 -9.30 -6.40
CA ALA A 147 -18.88 -9.10 -5.68
C ALA A 147 -19.81 -8.05 -6.32
N LYS A 148 -19.34 -7.23 -7.27
CA LYS A 148 -20.09 -6.08 -7.83
C LYS A 148 -20.69 -5.19 -6.72
N ALA A 149 -19.98 -5.04 -5.61
CA ALA A 149 -20.45 -4.34 -4.43
C ALA A 149 -20.55 -2.84 -4.69
N SER A 150 -21.62 -2.20 -4.20
CA SER A 150 -21.75 -0.73 -4.19
C SER A 150 -21.19 -0.10 -2.90
N VAL A 151 -21.06 -0.90 -1.84
CA VAL A 151 -20.54 -0.49 -0.53
C VAL A 151 -19.73 -1.64 0.08
N ILE A 152 -18.61 -1.30 0.73
CA ILE A 152 -17.79 -2.22 1.53
C ILE A 152 -17.68 -1.65 2.95
N ASP A 153 -18.07 -2.42 3.97
CA ASP A 153 -18.00 -2.03 5.37
C ASP A 153 -16.90 -2.82 6.10
N ILE A 154 -15.94 -2.11 6.68
CA ILE A 154 -14.81 -2.68 7.42
C ILE A 154 -14.95 -2.24 8.88
N THR A 155 -15.08 -3.20 9.78
CA THR A 155 -15.16 -2.93 11.23
C THR A 155 -14.04 -3.65 11.96
N LEU A 156 -13.24 -2.90 12.71
CA LEU A 156 -12.23 -3.43 13.61
C LEU A 156 -12.73 -3.27 15.05
N THR A 157 -12.82 -4.38 15.78
CA THR A 157 -13.26 -4.39 17.19
C THR A 157 -12.35 -5.25 18.03
N GLU A 158 -12.01 -4.79 19.23
CA GLU A 158 -11.42 -5.63 20.26
C GLU A 158 -12.55 -6.37 20.99
N LYS A 159 -12.47 -7.71 21.04
CA LYS A 159 -13.37 -8.52 21.86
C LYS A 159 -12.56 -9.07 23.02
N LYS A 160 -12.79 -8.54 24.24
CA LYS A 160 -12.21 -9.13 25.45
C LYS A 160 -12.62 -10.60 25.51
N GLY A 161 -11.64 -11.49 25.42
CA GLY A 161 -11.85 -12.92 25.67
C GLY A 161 -12.38 -13.10 27.09
N LYS A 162 -13.34 -14.00 27.27
CA LYS A 162 -13.73 -14.47 28.60
C LYS A 162 -12.56 -15.18 29.28
#